data_AF-A0A7V9AAQ8-F1
#
_entry.id   AF-A0A7V9AAQ8-F1
#
_cell.length_a   1.000
_cell.length_b   1.000
_cell.length_c   1.000
_cell.angle_alpha   90.00
_cell.angle_beta   90.00
_cell.angle_gamma   90.00
#
_symmetry.space_group_name_H-M   'P 1'
#
loop_
_entity.id
_entity.type
_entity.pdbx_description
1 polymer ?
#
loop_
_entity_poly.entity_id
_entity_poly.type
_entity_poly.pdbx_seq_one_letter_code
_entity_poly.pdbx_strand_id
1 'polypeptide(L)'
;MTRPASHDGPPALTDLMVRFLAQRSDAASAAVELNGWEVEPYELATGYRIDPRAAWQAATCLLPAAPDLAPPPEWPALVQLPVALWAIPCAWGLFPQRLQQLPPLLAAAPLQRLLPASEPPALPGFAALRRWIAQHAAPAPLPAACARLLHDWTAAEQLLPPGEGNELAALHWLRGQHQRALELWDQIPERPHILFNRGMARLFFDQPREALPFLRQAAALWGPDHPWQPLAQLYAAVAQLRLAAA
;
A
#
# COMPACT_ATOMS: atom_id res chain seq x y z
N MET A 1 38.00 28.15 46.22
CA MET A 1 37.27 26.96 45.73
C MET A 1 35.99 27.45 45.07
N THR A 2 35.97 27.56 43.75
CA THR A 2 34.85 28.07 42.96
C THR A 2 34.57 27.08 41.84
N ARG A 3 33.39 26.46 41.86
CA ARG A 3 32.87 25.60 40.78
C ARG A 3 32.61 26.46 39.53
N PRO A 4 32.95 26.02 38.31
CA PRO A 4 32.41 26.63 37.12
C PRO A 4 30.95 26.19 36.92
N ALA A 5 30.11 27.14 36.53
CA ALA A 5 28.70 26.97 36.23
C ALA A 5 28.51 26.12 34.96
N SER A 6 27.66 25.11 35.04
CA SER A 6 27.10 24.37 33.91
C SER A 6 26.05 25.23 33.20
N HIS A 7 26.24 25.49 31.90
CA HIS A 7 25.23 26.10 31.03
C HIS A 7 24.23 25.03 30.56
N ASP A 8 23.03 25.03 31.13
CA ASP A 8 21.88 24.27 30.63
C ASP A 8 21.07 25.14 29.65
N GLY A 9 21.28 24.90 28.37
CA GLY A 9 20.42 25.32 27.27
C GLY A 9 20.52 24.30 26.14
N PRO A 10 19.47 24.10 25.32
CA PRO A 10 19.56 23.21 24.16
C PRO A 10 20.71 23.67 23.26
N PRO A 11 21.53 22.75 22.72
CA PRO A 11 22.68 23.11 21.88
C PRO A 11 22.21 23.95 20.71
N ALA A 12 22.96 25.01 20.41
CA ALA A 12 22.65 25.87 19.28
C ALA A 12 22.68 25.02 17.99
N LEU A 13 21.85 25.40 17.00
CA LEU A 13 21.80 24.70 15.71
C LEU A 13 23.19 24.59 15.07
N THR A 14 24.03 25.60 15.26
CA THR A 14 25.44 25.61 14.84
C THR A 14 26.26 24.51 15.49
N ASP A 15 26.07 24.22 16.78
CA ASP A 15 26.78 23.14 17.48
C ASP A 15 26.31 21.76 17.00
N LEU A 16 25.01 21.62 16.69
CA LEU A 16 24.46 20.41 16.09
C LEU A 16 25.00 20.20 14.67
N MET A 17 25.10 21.26 13.87
CA MET A 17 25.67 21.20 12.52
C MET A 17 27.16 20.87 12.54
N VAL A 18 27.94 21.48 13.44
CA VAL A 18 29.37 21.18 13.59
C VAL A 18 29.57 19.73 14.03
N ARG A 19 28.78 19.23 14.99
CA ARG A 19 28.83 17.81 15.40
C ARG A 19 28.44 16.87 14.27
N PHE A 20 27.38 17.18 13.52
CA PHE A 20 26.94 16.36 12.39
C PHE A 20 28.01 16.30 11.28
N LEU A 21 28.65 17.43 10.97
CA LEU A 21 29.71 17.49 9.97
C LEU A 21 30.98 16.77 10.44
N ALA A 22 31.36 16.93 11.72
CA ALA A 22 32.48 16.20 12.32
C ALA A 22 32.23 14.68 12.28
N GLN A 23 31.03 14.24 12.62
CA GLN A 23 30.65 12.82 12.62
C GLN A 23 30.63 12.22 11.20
N ARG A 24 30.31 13.00 10.16
CA ARG A 24 30.47 12.58 8.75
C ARG A 24 31.93 12.56 8.29
N SER A 25 32.75 13.49 8.76
CA SER A 25 34.18 13.54 8.42
C SER A 25 34.91 12.33 9.00
N ASP A 26 34.64 11.96 10.26
CA ASP A 26 35.27 10.81 10.90
C ASP A 26 34.83 9.49 10.28
N ALA A 27 33.56 9.38 9.87
CA ALA A 27 33.05 8.21 9.14
C ALA A 27 33.66 8.06 7.73
N ALA A 28 34.02 9.18 7.08
CA ALA A 28 34.67 9.18 5.78
C ALA A 28 36.18 8.85 5.88
N SER A 29 36.85 9.22 6.97
CA SER A 29 38.27 8.91 7.18
C SER A 29 38.52 7.47 7.65
N ALA A 30 37.53 6.79 8.22
CA ALA A 30 37.62 5.37 8.61
C ALA A 30 37.49 4.38 7.43
N ALA A 31 37.14 4.86 6.23
CA ALA A 31 36.86 4.03 5.05
C ALA A 31 37.90 4.21 3.93
N VAL A 32 39.18 4.42 4.28
CA VAL A 32 40.27 4.51 3.29
C VAL A 32 41.14 3.26 3.37
N GLU A 33 40.79 2.22 2.61
CA GLU A 33 41.79 1.37 2.00
C GLU A 33 41.87 1.68 0.50
N LEU A 34 43.09 1.93 0.05
CA LEU A 34 43.48 2.19 -1.33
C LEU A 34 43.43 0.88 -2.13
N ASN A 35 42.60 0.80 -3.18
CA ASN A 35 42.95 0.22 -4.49
C ASN A 35 41.73 0.16 -5.42
N GLY A 36 41.94 0.59 -6.68
CA GLY A 36 41.06 0.26 -7.80
C GLY A 36 39.93 1.26 -8.05
N TRP A 37 39.92 1.83 -9.25
CA TRP A 37 38.85 2.71 -9.73
C TRP A 37 37.62 1.90 -10.14
N GLU A 38 37.07 1.13 -9.21
CA GLU A 38 35.69 0.66 -9.30
C GLU A 38 34.87 1.62 -8.46
N VAL A 39 34.21 2.55 -9.15
CA VAL A 39 33.01 3.17 -8.61
C VAL A 39 32.02 2.02 -8.51
N GLU A 40 31.95 1.35 -7.36
CA GLU A 40 30.75 0.62 -7.01
C GLU A 40 29.61 1.61 -7.20
N PRO A 41 28.64 1.36 -8.10
CA PRO A 41 27.45 2.19 -8.10
C PRO A 41 26.93 2.08 -6.68
N TYR A 42 26.89 3.22 -5.99
CA TYR A 42 26.16 3.34 -4.74
C TYR A 42 24.72 3.04 -5.14
N GLU A 43 24.36 1.76 -5.18
CA GLU A 43 22.99 1.34 -5.26
C GLU A 43 22.39 1.96 -4.02
N LEU A 44 21.70 3.07 -4.22
CA LEU A 44 20.72 3.58 -3.31
C LEU A 44 19.75 2.41 -3.09
N ALA A 45 20.08 1.55 -2.14
CA ALA A 45 19.17 0.62 -1.48
C ALA A 45 18.14 1.40 -0.65
N THR A 46 17.80 2.62 -1.06
CA THR A 46 16.52 3.25 -0.79
C THR A 46 15.49 2.59 -1.68
N GLY A 47 15.22 1.30 -1.43
CA GLY A 47 13.94 0.73 -1.81
C GLY A 47 12.86 1.69 -1.31
N TYR A 48 11.88 2.02 -2.16
CA TYR A 48 10.78 2.92 -1.80
C TYR A 48 10.16 2.44 -0.49
N ARG A 49 10.49 3.12 0.62
CA ARG A 49 9.89 2.82 1.92
C ARG A 49 8.53 3.49 1.97
N ILE A 50 7.52 2.69 2.26
CA ILE A 50 6.15 3.20 2.37
C ILE A 50 6.06 3.97 3.69
N ASP A 51 5.68 5.25 3.63
CA ASP A 51 5.41 6.01 4.85
C ASP A 51 4.18 5.41 5.57
N PRO A 52 4.30 4.87 6.80
CA PRO A 52 3.20 4.19 7.46
C PRO A 52 1.99 5.09 7.72
N ARG A 53 2.21 6.40 7.90
CA ARG A 53 1.12 7.35 8.15
C ARG A 53 0.31 7.61 6.89
N ALA A 54 0.97 7.87 5.76
CA ALA A 54 0.32 8.03 4.47
C ALA A 54 -0.42 6.74 4.04
N ALA A 55 0.19 5.57 4.27
CA ALA A 55 -0.47 4.29 4.05
C ALA A 55 -1.72 4.14 4.93
N TRP A 56 -1.65 4.55 6.21
CA TRP A 56 -2.80 4.49 7.11
C TRP A 56 -3.95 5.36 6.64
N GLN A 57 -3.67 6.61 6.23
CA GLN A 57 -4.67 7.52 5.70
C GLN A 57 -5.37 6.94 4.46
N ALA A 58 -4.60 6.33 3.55
CA ALA A 58 -5.17 5.68 2.38
C ALA A 58 -5.97 4.41 2.72
N ALA A 59 -5.52 3.66 3.73
CA ALA A 59 -6.14 2.43 4.22
C ALA A 59 -7.48 2.65 4.92
N THR A 60 -7.66 3.80 5.57
CA THR A 60 -8.87 4.12 6.31
C THR A 60 -9.78 5.11 5.60
N CYS A 61 -9.42 5.67 4.44
CA CYS A 61 -10.20 6.72 3.78
C CYS A 61 -11.63 6.30 3.38
N LEU A 62 -11.91 4.99 3.29
CA LEU A 62 -13.25 4.44 3.04
C LEU A 62 -13.96 3.96 4.31
N LEU A 63 -13.29 3.96 5.46
CA LEU A 63 -13.88 3.53 6.73
C LEU A 63 -14.72 4.66 7.34
N PRO A 64 -15.86 4.33 7.97
CA PRO A 64 -16.56 5.30 8.81
C PRO A 64 -15.65 5.72 9.98
N ALA A 65 -15.73 7.00 10.38
CA ALA A 65 -14.90 7.58 11.45
C ALA A 65 -13.37 7.50 11.21
N ALA A 66 -12.93 7.43 9.96
CA ALA A 66 -11.51 7.42 9.57
C ALA A 66 -10.57 8.38 10.33
N PRO A 67 -10.97 9.64 10.64
CA PRO A 67 -10.07 10.59 11.33
C PRO A 67 -9.68 10.16 12.75
N ASP A 68 -10.54 9.40 13.43
CA ASP A 68 -10.38 9.03 14.83
C ASP A 68 -9.73 7.66 15.01
N LEU A 69 -9.48 6.93 13.91
CA LEU A 69 -8.91 5.59 13.96
C LEU A 69 -7.39 5.66 14.16
N ALA A 70 -6.93 4.99 15.22
CA ALA A 70 -5.52 4.74 15.45
C ALA A 70 -5.02 3.51 14.65
N PRO A 71 -3.80 3.55 14.10
CA PRO A 71 -3.21 2.37 13.47
C PRO A 71 -3.14 1.19 14.45
N PRO A 72 -3.38 -0.04 13.99
CA PRO A 72 -3.28 -1.21 14.83
C PRO A 72 -1.81 -1.51 15.20
N PRO A 73 -1.57 -2.39 16.20
CA PRO A 73 -0.23 -2.86 16.52
C PRO A 73 0.50 -3.39 15.29
N GLU A 74 1.80 -3.16 15.22
CA GLU A 74 2.68 -3.65 14.14
C GLU A 74 2.36 -3.09 12.74
N TRP A 75 1.49 -2.08 12.62
CA TRP A 75 1.17 -1.42 11.34
C TRP A 75 2.42 -0.98 10.55
N PRO A 76 3.43 -0.30 11.15
CA PRO A 76 4.65 0.05 10.42
C PRO A 76 5.41 -1.14 9.85
N ALA A 77 5.40 -2.29 10.52
CA ALA A 77 6.04 -3.50 9.99
C ALA A 77 5.19 -4.12 8.86
N LEU A 78 3.86 -4.12 9.01
CA LEU A 78 2.92 -4.68 8.04
C LEU A 78 2.96 -3.94 6.69
N VAL A 79 3.14 -2.62 6.70
CA VAL A 79 3.22 -1.81 5.46
C VAL A 79 4.54 -1.96 4.73
N GLN A 80 5.63 -2.35 5.40
CA GLN A 80 6.93 -2.55 4.78
C GLN A 80 7.10 -3.95 4.17
N LEU A 81 6.13 -4.84 4.37
CA LEU A 81 6.20 -6.17 3.76
C LEU A 81 6.23 -6.07 2.23
N PRO A 82 7.24 -6.67 1.57
CA PRO A 82 7.32 -6.71 0.12
C PRO A 82 6.30 -7.73 -0.41
N VAL A 83 5.04 -7.30 -0.54
CA VAL A 83 3.97 -8.09 -1.18
C VAL A 83 3.78 -7.52 -2.58
N ALA A 84 4.17 -8.27 -3.60
CA ALA A 84 3.95 -7.89 -4.99
C ALA A 84 2.45 -7.97 -5.31
N LEU A 85 1.76 -6.84 -5.26
CA LEU A 85 0.35 -6.72 -5.64
C LEU A 85 0.21 -5.66 -6.72
N TRP A 86 -0.02 -6.11 -7.96
CA TRP A 86 -0.18 -5.21 -9.11
C TRP A 86 -1.59 -4.68 -9.25
N ALA A 87 -2.57 -5.49 -8.88
CA ALA A 87 -4.00 -5.23 -9.03
C ALA A 87 -4.62 -5.00 -7.66
N ILE A 88 -4.47 -3.78 -7.12
CA ILE A 88 -4.83 -3.46 -5.74
C ILE A 88 -6.28 -2.95 -5.74
N PRO A 89 -7.25 -3.66 -5.14
CA PRO A 89 -8.59 -3.12 -5.00
C PRO A 89 -8.63 -1.98 -3.96
N CYS A 90 -9.45 -0.98 -4.23
CA CYS A 90 -9.80 0.08 -3.31
C CYS A 90 -10.81 -0.46 -2.29
N ALA A 91 -10.31 -0.83 -1.12
CA ALA A 91 -11.05 -1.47 -0.04
C ALA A 91 -10.35 -1.21 1.31
N TRP A 92 -11.01 -1.46 2.43
CA TRP A 92 -10.50 -1.15 3.76
C TRP A 92 -9.13 -1.77 4.06
N GLY A 93 -8.23 -1.04 4.70
CA GLY A 93 -6.89 -1.55 5.05
C GLY A 93 -5.91 -1.62 3.89
N LEU A 94 -6.36 -1.60 2.63
CA LEU A 94 -5.49 -1.57 1.45
C LEU A 94 -5.08 -0.14 1.14
N PHE A 95 -3.95 0.01 0.47
CA PHE A 95 -3.42 1.33 0.15
C PHE A 95 -2.63 1.27 -1.17
N PRO A 96 -2.71 2.31 -1.99
CA PRO A 96 -2.16 2.31 -3.35
C PRO A 96 -0.64 2.16 -3.38
N GLN A 97 0.06 2.57 -2.32
CA GLN A 97 1.51 2.45 -2.20
C GLN A 97 2.00 1.00 -2.16
N ARG A 98 1.11 0.00 -2.01
CA ARG A 98 1.48 -1.42 -2.18
C ARG A 98 1.99 -1.74 -3.59
N LEU A 99 1.69 -0.90 -4.59
CA LEU A 99 2.23 -1.06 -5.93
C LEU A 99 3.69 -0.59 -5.94
N GLN A 100 4.61 -1.51 -5.68
CA GLN A 100 6.05 -1.20 -5.63
C GLN A 100 6.78 -1.38 -6.96
N GLN A 101 6.19 -2.12 -7.91
CA GLN A 101 6.83 -2.45 -9.18
C GLN A 101 5.96 -2.09 -10.38
N LEU A 102 6.40 -1.07 -11.13
CA LEU A 102 5.75 -0.61 -12.36
C LEU A 102 6.13 -1.38 -13.63
N PRO A 103 7.38 -1.84 -13.83
CA PRO A 103 7.78 -2.44 -15.11
C PRO A 103 6.86 -3.58 -15.60
N PRO A 104 6.36 -4.51 -14.75
CA PRO A 104 5.44 -5.55 -15.20
C PRO A 104 4.11 -5.01 -15.75
N LEU A 105 3.61 -3.88 -15.26
CA LEU A 105 2.38 -3.25 -15.76
C LEU A 105 2.54 -2.68 -17.17
N LEU A 106 3.75 -2.24 -17.50
CA LEU A 106 4.07 -1.57 -18.76
C LEU A 106 4.57 -2.55 -19.84
N ALA A 107 4.98 -3.76 -19.44
CA ALA A 107 5.44 -4.80 -20.36
C ALA A 107 4.30 -5.28 -21.27
N ALA A 108 4.59 -5.60 -22.54
CA ALA A 108 3.58 -6.01 -23.53
C ALA A 108 2.81 -7.31 -23.19
N ALA A 109 3.24 -8.07 -22.18
CA ALA A 109 2.56 -9.29 -21.76
C ALA A 109 1.13 -9.02 -21.24
N PRO A 110 0.20 -10.00 -21.34
CA PRO A 110 -1.12 -9.91 -20.75
C PRO A 110 -1.05 -9.63 -19.25
N LEU A 111 -1.80 -8.63 -18.78
CA LEU A 111 -1.84 -8.22 -17.37
C LEU A 111 -2.45 -9.30 -16.48
N GLN A 112 -3.31 -10.15 -17.02
CA GLN A 112 -3.88 -11.29 -16.28
C GLN A 112 -2.81 -12.20 -15.68
N ARG A 113 -1.61 -12.28 -16.28
CA ARG A 113 -0.49 -13.08 -15.76
C ARG A 113 0.10 -12.55 -14.45
N LEU A 114 -0.20 -11.29 -14.10
CA LEU A 114 0.22 -10.67 -12.85
C LEU A 114 -0.74 -11.01 -11.69
N LEU A 115 -1.90 -11.57 -11.98
CA LEU A 115 -2.84 -11.99 -10.96
C LEU A 115 -2.36 -13.29 -10.28
N PRO A 116 -2.46 -13.38 -8.94
CA PRO A 116 -2.21 -14.64 -8.25
C PRO A 116 -3.13 -15.74 -8.78
N ALA A 117 -2.55 -16.89 -9.12
CA ALA A 117 -3.28 -18.04 -9.63
C ALA A 117 -3.97 -18.86 -8.53
N SER A 118 -3.56 -18.69 -7.27
CA SER A 118 -4.10 -19.38 -6.10
C SER A 118 -4.23 -18.44 -4.91
N GLU A 119 -5.01 -18.89 -3.92
CA GLU A 119 -5.18 -18.19 -2.65
C GLU A 119 -3.81 -18.05 -1.93
N PRO A 120 -3.35 -16.81 -1.63
CA PRO A 120 -2.08 -16.61 -0.96
C PRO A 120 -2.08 -17.22 0.45
N PRO A 121 -0.94 -17.77 0.91
CA PRO A 121 -0.84 -18.32 2.26
C PRO A 121 -0.88 -17.21 3.32
N ALA A 122 -1.28 -17.60 4.53
CA ALA A 122 -1.21 -16.75 5.72
C ALA A 122 0.21 -16.18 5.92
N LEU A 123 0.31 -14.89 6.24
CA LEU A 123 1.60 -14.26 6.50
C LEU A 123 2.15 -14.69 7.88
N PRO A 124 3.41 -15.15 7.99
CA PRO A 124 4.00 -15.50 9.27
C PRO A 124 4.25 -14.25 10.14
N GLY A 125 4.29 -14.43 11.46
CA GLY A 125 4.56 -13.36 12.43
C GLY A 125 3.33 -12.55 12.85
N PHE A 126 3.55 -11.29 13.23
CA PHE A 126 2.51 -10.32 13.65
C PHE A 126 1.66 -10.76 14.85
N ALA A 127 2.32 -11.29 15.90
CA ALA A 127 1.64 -11.87 17.05
C ALA A 127 0.78 -10.85 17.82
N ALA A 128 1.22 -9.59 17.90
CA ALA A 128 0.46 -8.55 18.60
C ALA A 128 -0.78 -8.15 17.81
N LEU A 129 -0.65 -8.01 16.48
CA LEU A 129 -1.77 -7.73 15.58
C LEU A 129 -2.78 -8.87 15.58
N ARG A 130 -2.34 -10.14 15.50
CA ARG A 130 -3.22 -11.31 15.55
C ARG A 130 -3.99 -11.39 16.86
N ARG A 131 -3.32 -11.13 17.98
CA ARG A 131 -3.98 -11.05 19.30
C ARG A 131 -5.00 -9.93 19.35
N TRP A 132 -4.68 -8.77 18.78
CA TRP A 132 -5.59 -7.63 18.70
C TRP A 132 -6.83 -7.93 17.83
N ILE A 133 -6.66 -8.60 16.69
CA ILE A 133 -7.77 -9.08 15.85
C ILE A 133 -8.66 -10.04 16.66
N ALA A 134 -8.06 -11.03 17.33
CA ALA A 134 -8.78 -12.05 18.10
C ALA A 134 -9.57 -11.51 19.32
N GLN A 135 -9.34 -10.26 19.74
CA GLN A 135 -10.15 -9.60 20.78
C GLN A 135 -11.55 -9.23 20.28
N HIS A 136 -11.79 -9.28 18.96
CA HIS A 136 -13.07 -8.95 18.36
C HIS A 136 -13.83 -10.23 18.02
N ALA A 137 -14.99 -10.42 18.66
CA ALA A 137 -15.86 -11.57 18.44
C ALA A 137 -17.10 -11.24 17.57
N ALA A 138 -17.30 -9.95 17.26
CA ALA A 138 -18.40 -9.46 16.44
C ALA A 138 -17.83 -8.78 15.18
N PRO A 139 -18.64 -8.63 14.11
CA PRO A 139 -18.21 -7.96 12.90
C PRO A 139 -17.66 -6.56 13.18
N ALA A 140 -16.45 -6.29 12.68
CA ALA A 140 -15.69 -5.09 12.95
C ALA A 140 -14.84 -4.71 11.72
N PRO A 141 -15.10 -3.54 11.08
CA PRO A 141 -14.46 -3.15 9.83
C PRO A 141 -12.93 -3.22 9.83
N LEU A 142 -12.29 -2.60 10.83
CA LEU A 142 -10.83 -2.51 10.89
C LEU A 142 -10.17 -3.87 11.19
N PRO A 143 -10.62 -4.66 12.19
CA PRO A 143 -10.15 -6.04 12.38
C PRO A 143 -10.29 -6.92 11.13
N ALA A 144 -11.42 -6.84 10.41
CA ALA A 144 -11.62 -7.59 9.16
C ALA A 144 -10.58 -7.20 8.09
N ALA A 145 -10.34 -5.90 7.93
CA ALA A 145 -9.34 -5.37 7.01
C ALA A 145 -7.91 -5.84 7.38
N CYS A 146 -7.55 -5.82 8.66
CA CYS A 146 -6.25 -6.30 9.13
C CYS A 146 -6.08 -7.81 8.95
N ALA A 147 -7.12 -8.60 9.24
CA ALA A 147 -7.11 -10.04 8.99
C ALA A 147 -6.88 -10.35 7.50
N ARG A 148 -7.53 -9.59 6.61
CA ARG A 148 -7.33 -9.68 5.15
C ARG A 148 -5.89 -9.39 4.75
N LEU A 149 -5.26 -8.36 5.32
CA LEU A 149 -3.84 -8.05 5.06
C LEU A 149 -2.88 -9.14 5.54
N LEU A 150 -3.24 -9.89 6.59
CA LEU A 150 -2.48 -11.05 7.08
C LEU A 150 -2.76 -12.34 6.31
N HIS A 151 -3.63 -12.29 5.30
CA HIS A 151 -4.16 -13.46 4.60
C HIS A 151 -4.82 -14.47 5.55
N ASP A 152 -5.36 -13.98 6.67
CA ASP A 152 -6.23 -14.76 7.55
C ASP A 152 -7.66 -14.68 7.01
N TRP A 153 -7.91 -15.42 5.93
CA TRP A 153 -9.14 -15.31 5.15
C TRP A 153 -10.38 -15.67 5.96
N THR A 154 -10.27 -16.65 6.86
CA THR A 154 -11.37 -17.06 7.74
C THR A 154 -11.73 -15.94 8.72
N ALA A 155 -10.75 -15.35 9.41
CA ALA A 155 -11.04 -14.24 10.32
C ALA A 155 -11.54 -13.00 9.57
N ALA A 156 -10.99 -12.72 8.37
CA ALA A 156 -11.42 -11.61 7.54
C ALA A 156 -12.90 -11.73 7.13
N GLU A 157 -13.35 -12.93 6.75
CA GLU A 157 -14.75 -13.20 6.39
C GLU A 157 -15.68 -13.15 7.60
N GLN A 158 -15.28 -13.74 8.73
CA GLN A 158 -16.08 -13.75 9.97
C GLN A 158 -16.28 -12.35 10.57
N LEU A 159 -15.25 -11.51 10.49
CA LEU A 159 -15.29 -10.15 11.04
C LEU A 159 -15.89 -9.14 10.07
N LEU A 160 -16.17 -9.52 8.82
CA LEU A 160 -16.71 -8.60 7.83
C LEU A 160 -18.15 -8.19 8.20
N PRO A 161 -18.44 -6.89 8.35
CA PRO A 161 -19.81 -6.44 8.59
C PRO A 161 -20.76 -6.85 7.46
N PRO A 162 -21.99 -7.29 7.78
CA PRO A 162 -22.95 -7.68 6.77
C PRO A 162 -23.33 -6.49 5.89
N GLY A 163 -23.53 -6.73 4.59
CA GLY A 163 -23.90 -5.69 3.63
C GLY A 163 -22.72 -4.94 2.99
N GLU A 164 -21.49 -5.21 3.42
CA GLU A 164 -20.28 -4.59 2.87
C GLU A 164 -19.82 -5.27 1.57
N GLY A 165 -20.62 -5.12 0.52
CA GLY A 165 -20.40 -5.80 -0.76
C GLY A 165 -19.04 -5.51 -1.41
N ASN A 166 -18.52 -4.29 -1.27
CA ASN A 166 -17.19 -3.94 -1.81
C ASN A 166 -16.09 -4.76 -1.16
N GLU A 167 -16.19 -4.93 0.15
CA GLU A 167 -15.17 -5.58 0.97
C GLU A 167 -15.20 -7.10 0.78
N LEU A 168 -16.39 -7.67 0.60
CA LEU A 168 -16.56 -9.07 0.20
C LEU A 168 -15.94 -9.32 -1.18
N ALA A 169 -16.22 -8.46 -2.16
CA ALA A 169 -15.64 -8.58 -3.50
C ALA A 169 -14.10 -8.44 -3.47
N ALA A 170 -13.57 -7.48 -2.70
CA ALA A 170 -12.13 -7.32 -2.52
C ALA A 170 -11.49 -8.53 -1.81
N LEU A 171 -12.19 -9.17 -0.86
CA LEU A 171 -11.75 -10.43 -0.25
C LEU A 171 -11.64 -11.54 -1.29
N HIS A 172 -12.66 -11.74 -2.12
CA HIS A 172 -12.63 -12.72 -3.22
C HIS A 172 -11.47 -12.43 -4.19
N TRP A 173 -11.26 -11.16 -4.56
CA TRP A 173 -10.17 -10.74 -5.46
C TRP A 173 -8.80 -11.15 -4.90
N LEU A 174 -8.52 -10.80 -3.64
CA LEU A 174 -7.24 -11.11 -3.00
C LEU A 174 -7.01 -12.62 -2.78
N ARG A 175 -8.07 -13.41 -2.73
CA ARG A 175 -8.03 -14.88 -2.64
C ARG A 175 -7.83 -15.58 -3.99
N GLY A 176 -7.68 -14.82 -5.08
CA GLY A 176 -7.53 -15.40 -6.43
C GLY A 176 -8.87 -15.65 -7.14
N GLN A 177 -10.00 -15.31 -6.53
CA GLN A 177 -11.35 -15.54 -7.06
C GLN A 177 -11.81 -14.33 -7.89
N HIS A 178 -10.98 -13.94 -8.86
CA HIS A 178 -11.06 -12.67 -9.59
C HIS A 178 -12.39 -12.48 -10.33
N GLN A 179 -12.87 -13.54 -10.99
CA GLN A 179 -14.13 -13.49 -11.76
C GLN A 179 -15.32 -13.24 -10.83
N ARG A 180 -15.35 -13.93 -9.68
CA ARG A 180 -16.39 -13.76 -8.66
C ARG A 180 -16.39 -12.34 -8.09
N ALA A 181 -15.21 -11.78 -7.84
CA ALA A 181 -15.06 -10.42 -7.36
C ALA A 181 -15.59 -9.40 -8.37
N LEU A 182 -15.29 -9.56 -9.67
CA LEU A 182 -15.81 -8.69 -10.72
C LEU A 182 -17.35 -8.74 -10.80
N GLU A 183 -17.93 -9.94 -10.78
CA GLU A 183 -19.39 -10.12 -10.77
C GLU A 183 -20.06 -9.41 -9.59
N LEU A 184 -19.45 -9.47 -8.42
CA LEU A 184 -19.94 -8.78 -7.23
C LEU A 184 -19.83 -7.26 -7.39
N TRP A 185 -18.69 -6.74 -7.85
CA TRP A 185 -18.53 -5.30 -8.08
C TRP A 185 -19.50 -4.77 -9.14
N ASP A 186 -19.81 -5.54 -10.17
CA ASP A 186 -20.78 -5.16 -11.22
C ASP A 186 -22.23 -5.05 -10.69
N GLN A 187 -22.54 -5.66 -9.55
CA GLN A 187 -23.87 -5.58 -8.91
C GLN A 187 -24.01 -4.41 -7.92
N ILE A 188 -22.90 -3.82 -7.48
CA ILE A 188 -22.92 -2.74 -6.48
C ILE A 188 -23.20 -1.39 -7.14
N PRO A 189 -24.05 -0.51 -6.58
CA PRO A 189 -24.27 0.83 -7.12
C PRO A 189 -22.97 1.63 -7.31
N GLU A 190 -22.95 2.49 -8.33
CA GLU A 190 -21.75 3.24 -8.68
C GLU A 190 -21.33 4.20 -7.56
N ARG A 191 -20.06 4.07 -7.17
CA ARG A 191 -19.32 4.95 -6.27
C ARG A 191 -17.87 5.01 -6.77
N PRO A 192 -17.07 6.03 -6.43
CA PRO A 192 -15.71 6.17 -6.95
C PRO A 192 -14.83 4.91 -6.76
N HIS A 193 -14.85 4.29 -5.58
CA HIS A 193 -14.10 3.06 -5.29
C HIS A 193 -14.64 1.84 -6.05
N ILE A 194 -15.95 1.76 -6.30
CA ILE A 194 -16.56 0.69 -7.09
C ILE A 194 -16.18 0.82 -8.56
N LEU A 195 -16.26 2.04 -9.11
CA LEU A 195 -15.81 2.33 -10.48
C LEU A 195 -14.33 1.99 -10.64
N PHE A 196 -13.49 2.38 -9.69
CA PHE A 196 -12.07 2.03 -9.69
C PHE A 196 -11.88 0.51 -9.70
N ASN A 197 -12.56 -0.23 -8.81
CA ASN A 197 -12.42 -1.69 -8.71
C ASN A 197 -12.91 -2.41 -9.98
N ARG A 198 -14.02 -1.98 -10.58
CA ARG A 198 -14.53 -2.47 -11.87
C ARG A 198 -13.54 -2.24 -13.00
N GLY A 199 -12.97 -1.03 -13.06
CA GLY A 199 -12.01 -0.66 -14.08
C GLY A 199 -10.68 -1.40 -13.92
N MET A 200 -10.18 -1.53 -12.69
CA MET A 200 -9.00 -2.31 -12.36
C MET A 200 -9.19 -3.78 -12.75
N ALA A 201 -10.30 -4.41 -12.34
CA ALA A 201 -10.56 -5.80 -12.66
C ALA A 201 -10.59 -6.07 -14.18
N ARG A 202 -11.29 -5.23 -14.95
CA ARG A 202 -11.33 -5.31 -16.42
C ARG A 202 -9.96 -5.10 -17.05
N LEU A 203 -9.15 -4.18 -16.52
CA LEU A 203 -7.78 -3.97 -16.98
C LEU A 203 -6.93 -5.24 -16.82
N PHE A 204 -7.03 -5.89 -15.66
CA PHE A 204 -6.31 -7.14 -15.37
C PHE A 204 -6.94 -8.39 -15.99
N PHE A 205 -8.11 -8.29 -16.62
CA PHE A 205 -8.63 -9.26 -17.58
C PHE A 205 -8.31 -8.91 -19.03
N ASP A 206 -7.35 -8.01 -19.25
CA ASP A 206 -6.90 -7.59 -20.58
C ASP A 206 -8.04 -7.01 -21.45
N GLN A 207 -8.99 -6.31 -20.81
CA GLN A 207 -10.10 -5.59 -21.44
C GLN A 207 -9.92 -4.06 -21.29
N PRO A 208 -8.86 -3.46 -21.87
CA PRO A 208 -8.51 -2.07 -21.61
C PRO A 208 -9.56 -1.07 -22.13
N ARG A 209 -10.32 -1.44 -23.17
CA ARG A 209 -11.42 -0.60 -23.71
C ARG A 209 -12.54 -0.42 -22.69
N GLU A 210 -12.89 -1.48 -21.97
CA GLU A 210 -13.94 -1.47 -20.95
C GLU A 210 -13.42 -0.86 -19.63
N ALA A 211 -12.15 -1.09 -19.31
CA ALA A 211 -11.52 -0.57 -18.09
C ALA A 211 -11.39 0.96 -18.06
N LEU A 212 -10.97 1.55 -19.18
CA LEU A 212 -10.60 2.96 -19.27
C LEU A 212 -11.69 3.96 -18.80
N PRO A 213 -12.97 3.86 -19.24
CA PRO A 213 -13.99 4.80 -18.81
C PRO A 213 -14.21 4.78 -17.30
N PHE A 214 -14.25 3.59 -16.68
CA PHE A 214 -14.43 3.45 -15.24
C PHE A 214 -13.27 4.06 -14.44
N LEU A 215 -12.02 3.81 -14.84
CA LEU A 215 -10.83 4.34 -14.16
C LEU A 215 -10.74 5.87 -14.25
N ARG A 216 -11.06 6.43 -15.43
CA ARG A 216 -11.09 7.89 -15.61
C ARG A 216 -12.19 8.54 -14.77
N GLN A 217 -13.37 7.94 -14.74
CA GLN A 217 -14.50 8.45 -13.94
C GLN A 217 -14.18 8.39 -12.44
N ALA A 218 -13.59 7.30 -11.95
CA ALA A 218 -13.14 7.19 -10.57
C ALA A 218 -12.12 8.27 -10.20
N ALA A 219 -11.09 8.46 -11.04
CA ALA A 219 -10.08 9.49 -10.83
C ALA A 219 -10.67 10.91 -10.80
N ALA A 220 -11.64 11.20 -11.68
CA ALA A 220 -12.31 12.49 -11.74
C ALA A 220 -13.15 12.77 -10.49
N LEU A 221 -13.83 11.75 -9.93
CA LEU A 221 -14.68 11.91 -8.76
C LEU A 221 -13.90 12.08 -7.45
N TRP A 222 -12.70 11.51 -7.36
CA TRP A 222 -11.89 11.55 -6.13
C TRP A 222 -11.17 12.89 -5.89
N GLY A 223 -10.97 13.72 -6.91
CA GLY A 223 -10.20 14.96 -6.78
C GLY A 223 -8.69 14.71 -6.54
N PRO A 224 -7.86 15.76 -6.57
CA PRO A 224 -6.40 15.63 -6.56
C PRO A 224 -5.81 15.16 -5.23
N ASP A 225 -6.47 15.45 -4.10
CA ASP A 225 -5.93 15.17 -2.76
C ASP A 225 -6.29 13.77 -2.24
N HIS A 226 -7.14 13.02 -2.98
CA HIS A 226 -7.57 11.71 -2.53
C HIS A 226 -6.48 10.67 -2.77
N PRO A 227 -6.13 9.85 -1.76
CA PRO A 227 -4.95 8.99 -1.79
C PRO A 227 -4.97 7.96 -2.93
N TRP A 228 -6.14 7.50 -3.35
CA TRP A 228 -6.31 6.52 -4.43
C TRP A 228 -6.32 7.09 -5.84
N GLN A 229 -6.44 8.42 -5.98
CA GLN A 229 -6.55 9.04 -7.29
C GLN A 229 -5.32 8.77 -8.18
N PRO A 230 -4.07 8.86 -7.68
CA PRO A 230 -2.90 8.62 -8.52
C PRO A 230 -2.86 7.20 -9.10
N LEU A 231 -3.30 6.20 -8.32
CA LEU A 231 -3.38 4.82 -8.80
C LEU A 231 -4.46 4.65 -9.87
N ALA A 232 -5.60 5.33 -9.73
CA ALA A 232 -6.65 5.36 -10.75
C ALA A 232 -6.15 5.95 -12.07
N GLN A 233 -5.40 7.07 -11.99
CA GLN A 233 -4.78 7.69 -13.15
C GLN A 233 -3.72 6.77 -13.79
N LEU A 234 -2.89 6.12 -12.98
CA LEU A 234 -1.90 5.18 -13.47
C LEU A 234 -2.54 4.01 -14.22
N TYR A 235 -3.56 3.36 -13.65
CA TYR A 235 -4.28 2.29 -14.33
C TYR A 235 -4.99 2.78 -15.60
N ALA A 236 -5.56 3.99 -15.58
CA ALA A 236 -6.14 4.58 -16.79
C ALA A 236 -5.08 4.80 -17.88
N ALA A 237 -3.89 5.28 -17.51
CA ALA A 237 -2.77 5.45 -18.43
C ALA A 237 -2.30 4.10 -19.00
N VAL A 238 -2.20 3.05 -18.15
CA VAL A 238 -1.88 1.69 -18.61
C VAL A 238 -2.93 1.20 -19.59
N ALA A 239 -4.23 1.34 -19.28
CA ALA A 239 -5.31 0.95 -20.20
C ALA A 239 -5.20 1.68 -21.55
N GLN A 240 -4.88 2.98 -21.54
CA GLN A 240 -4.66 3.76 -22.74
C GLN A 240 -3.45 3.28 -23.56
N LEU A 241 -2.34 2.95 -22.89
CA LEU A 241 -1.16 2.37 -23.56
C LEU A 241 -1.50 1.02 -24.22
N ARG A 242 -2.28 0.17 -23.55
CA ARG A 242 -2.72 -1.12 -24.10
C ARG A 242 -3.59 -0.96 -25.34
N LEU A 243 -4.48 0.04 -25.35
CA LEU A 243 -5.30 0.36 -26.52
C LEU A 243 -4.50 0.87 -27.72
N ALA A 244 -3.40 1.59 -27.48
CA ALA A 244 -2.54 2.09 -28.54
C ALA A 244 -1.64 1.01 -29.16
N ALA A 245 -1.41 -0.10 -28.44
CA ALA A 245 -0.59 -1.22 -28.88
C ALA A 245 -1.38 -2.37 -29.51
N ALA A 246 -2.72 -2.32 -29.48
CA ALA A 246 -3.65 -3.30 -30.05
C ALA A 246 -4.10 -2.90 -31.46
#